data_AF-A0A2I4CZM7-F1
#
_entry.id   AF-A0A2I4CZM7-F1
#
_cell.length_a   1.000
_cell.length_b   1.000
_cell.length_c   1.000
_cell.angle_alpha   90.00
_cell.angle_beta   90.00
_cell.angle_gamma   90.00
#
_symmetry.space_group_name_H-M   'P 1'
#
loop_
_entity.id
_entity.type
_entity.pdbx_description
1 polymer ?
#
loop_
_entity_poly.entity_id
_entity_poly.type
_entity_poly.pdbx_seq_one_letter_code
_entity_poly.pdbx_strand_id
1 'polypeptide(L)'
;MKYSSDEATIKNKMKMTFDYRRKMVLDEERSSDVLTEFPRFRDVKGLIDQDFILEFGEDTASKFLERWPTVFKQKVIQLSKTLPTSAELEELIYWAEGASDEEDLEQTLNSGWDSDLASIILLLHLIPPACQGRKRPGKVSASQAEKHLVVFKKSGTSIQEHVDAISSSTQPYLLAVGTKRSTIHSFFIVLDKQVIPCKSASSLGAFDELFKAHFVLGTVYNQMLHNMFVFIQTTVYNIDVGKVHETPRVAEIRARLLN
;
A
#
# COMPACT_ATOMS: atom_id res chain seq x y z
N MET A 1 15.01 -4.32 31.54
CA MET A 1 14.36 -3.00 31.47
C MET A 1 12.85 -3.18 31.54
N LYS A 2 12.13 -2.42 32.37
CA LYS A 2 10.66 -2.38 32.30
C LYS A 2 10.26 -1.58 31.05
N TYR A 3 9.58 -2.23 30.11
CA TYR A 3 9.01 -1.55 28.94
C TYR A 3 7.90 -0.59 29.42
N SER A 4 7.97 0.68 29.02
CA SER A 4 6.92 1.66 29.35
C SER A 4 5.70 1.40 28.48
N SER A 5 4.51 1.24 29.06
CA SER A 5 3.24 1.08 28.33
C SER A 5 2.64 2.40 27.83
N ASP A 6 3.23 3.55 28.18
CA ASP A 6 2.74 4.86 27.75
C ASP A 6 3.12 5.14 26.29
N GLU A 7 2.13 5.22 25.41
CA GLU A 7 2.31 5.47 23.97
C GLU A 7 3.07 6.77 23.68
N ALA A 8 2.80 7.85 24.42
CA ALA A 8 3.46 9.13 24.20
C ALA A 8 4.96 9.03 24.49
N THR A 9 5.33 8.40 25.61
CA THR A 9 6.72 8.10 25.96
C THR A 9 7.38 7.19 24.92
N ILE A 10 6.68 6.16 24.43
CA ILE A 10 7.22 5.25 23.40
C ILE A 10 7.50 6.03 22.12
N LYS A 11 6.52 6.81 21.62
CA LYS A 11 6.65 7.64 20.42
C LYS A 11 7.83 8.61 20.56
N ASN A 12 7.97 9.29 21.70
CA ASN A 12 9.09 10.18 21.95
C ASN A 12 10.45 9.44 21.92
N LYS A 13 10.56 8.27 22.57
CA LYS A 13 11.78 7.44 22.51
C LYS A 13 12.07 6.93 21.10
N MET A 14 11.04 6.59 20.34
CA MET A 14 11.18 6.22 18.93
C MET A 14 11.72 7.40 18.12
N LYS A 15 11.24 8.64 18.33
CA LYS A 15 11.79 9.84 17.69
C LYS A 15 13.27 10.04 18.02
N MET A 16 13.66 9.92 19.30
CA MET A 16 15.05 10.09 19.73
C MET A 16 16.02 9.05 19.13
N THR A 17 15.51 7.89 18.70
CA THR A 17 16.30 6.79 18.13
C THR A 17 16.20 6.71 16.61
N PHE A 18 15.58 7.72 15.97
CA PHE A 18 15.37 7.77 14.52
C PHE A 18 16.67 7.65 13.73
N ASP A 19 17.69 8.46 14.01
CA ASP A 19 18.94 8.45 13.24
C ASP A 19 19.64 7.08 13.28
N TYR A 20 19.59 6.41 14.43
CA TYR A 20 20.14 5.07 14.58
C TYR A 20 19.36 4.05 13.74
N ARG A 21 18.02 4.08 13.80
CA ARG A 21 17.18 3.25 12.93
C ARG A 21 17.46 3.52 11.46
N ARG A 22 17.53 4.78 11.05
CA ARG A 22 17.73 5.14 9.65
C ARG A 22 19.05 4.59 9.12
N LYS A 23 20.14 4.68 9.89
CA LYS A 23 21.42 4.06 9.53
C LYS A 23 21.33 2.56 9.38
N MET A 24 20.60 1.89 10.27
CA MET A 24 20.38 0.44 10.21
C MET A 24 19.53 0.01 9.01
N VAL A 25 18.52 0.81 8.64
CA VAL A 25 17.67 0.57 7.47
C VAL A 25 18.47 0.69 6.16
N LEU A 26 19.45 1.59 6.11
CA LEU A 26 20.33 1.80 4.95
C LEU A 26 21.52 0.83 4.88
N ASP A 27 21.68 -0.01 5.90
CA ASP A 27 22.74 -1.02 5.99
C ASP A 27 22.22 -2.36 5.46
N GLU A 28 22.76 -2.83 4.34
CA GLU A 28 22.31 -4.07 3.68
C GLU A 28 22.35 -5.29 4.61
N GLU A 29 23.31 -5.35 5.53
CA GLU A 29 23.47 -6.49 6.45
C GLU A 29 22.50 -6.44 7.63
N ARG A 30 21.95 -5.27 7.95
CA ARG A 30 21.16 -5.05 9.18
C ARG A 30 19.71 -4.62 8.91
N SER A 31 19.38 -4.30 7.66
CA SER A 31 18.03 -3.85 7.26
C SER A 31 16.93 -4.85 7.63
N SER A 32 17.21 -6.15 7.59
CA SER A 32 16.24 -7.20 7.98
C SER A 32 15.95 -7.24 9.49
N ASP A 33 16.81 -6.67 10.32
CA ASP A 33 16.72 -6.76 11.79
C ASP A 33 15.92 -5.60 12.40
N VAL A 34 15.46 -4.64 11.58
CA VAL A 34 14.78 -3.42 12.05
C VAL A 34 13.59 -3.74 12.95
N LEU A 35 12.73 -4.70 12.58
CA LEU A 35 11.57 -5.08 13.37
C LEU A 35 11.92 -5.92 14.60
N THR A 36 13.09 -6.56 14.61
CA THR A 36 13.62 -7.30 15.76
C THR A 36 14.15 -6.33 16.81
N GLU A 37 14.96 -5.35 16.40
CA GLU A 37 15.56 -4.33 17.25
C GLU A 37 14.55 -3.26 17.72
N PHE A 38 13.55 -2.95 16.88
CA PHE A 38 12.49 -2.00 17.17
C PHE A 38 11.12 -2.69 17.20
N PRO A 39 10.87 -3.55 18.19
CA PRO A 39 9.65 -4.34 18.27
C PRO A 39 8.39 -3.48 18.39
N ARG A 40 8.54 -2.21 18.77
CA ARG A 40 7.45 -1.27 19.00
C ARG A 40 6.62 -0.93 17.76
N PHE A 41 7.14 -1.14 16.56
CA PHE A 41 6.33 -1.05 15.33
C PHE A 41 5.15 -2.03 15.33
N ARG A 42 5.24 -3.14 16.08
CA ARG A 42 4.21 -4.20 16.09
C ARG A 42 3.04 -3.92 17.02
N ASP A 43 3.19 -3.04 18.01
CA ASP A 43 2.18 -2.80 19.03
C ASP A 43 1.83 -1.32 19.25
N VAL A 44 2.55 -0.38 18.64
CA VAL A 44 2.21 1.06 18.69
C VAL A 44 1.92 1.61 17.29
N LYS A 45 0.66 1.99 17.08
CA LYS A 45 0.19 2.57 15.81
C LYS A 45 0.81 3.94 15.53
N GLY A 46 1.03 4.22 14.25
CA GLY A 46 1.49 5.53 13.75
C GLY A 46 3.00 5.76 13.83
N LEU A 47 3.80 4.75 14.21
CA LEU A 47 5.26 4.87 14.19
C LEU A 47 5.84 4.91 12.78
N ILE A 48 5.21 4.25 11.80
CA ILE A 48 5.60 4.35 10.38
C ILE A 48 5.45 5.79 9.90
N ASP A 49 4.27 6.38 10.11
CA ASP A 49 4.00 7.76 9.72
C ASP A 49 4.97 8.74 10.42
N GLN A 50 5.24 8.53 11.71
CA GLN A 50 6.19 9.34 12.46
C GLN A 50 7.60 9.33 11.84
N ASP A 51 8.14 8.14 11.56
CA ASP A 51 9.49 8.03 11.01
C ASP A 51 9.56 8.55 9.57
N PHE A 52 8.50 8.35 8.79
CA PHE A 52 8.40 8.92 7.46
C PHE A 52 8.38 10.46 7.48
N ILE A 53 7.66 11.07 8.42
CA ILE A 53 7.66 12.53 8.64
C ILE A 53 9.05 13.02 9.05
N LEU A 54 9.76 12.30 9.92
CA LEU A 54 11.13 12.65 10.32
C LEU A 54 12.10 12.61 9.13
N GLU A 55 11.87 11.71 8.17
CA GLU A 55 12.70 11.57 6.98
C GLU A 55 12.39 12.60 5.88
N PHE A 56 11.10 12.78 5.55
CA PHE A 56 10.67 13.54 4.36
C PHE A 56 9.94 14.86 4.66
N GLY A 57 9.65 15.13 5.93
CA GLY A 57 8.87 16.29 6.38
C GLY A 57 7.35 16.08 6.26
N GLU A 58 6.60 16.89 7.01
CA GLU A 58 5.13 16.83 7.08
C GLU A 58 4.46 17.07 5.72
N ASP A 59 4.93 18.05 4.95
CA ASP A 59 4.43 18.35 3.60
C ASP A 59 4.48 17.13 2.69
N THR A 60 5.62 16.42 2.65
CA THR A 60 5.72 15.24 1.82
C THR A 60 4.86 14.11 2.36
N ALA A 61 4.78 13.94 3.68
CA ALA A 61 3.99 12.88 4.30
C ALA A 61 2.48 13.02 4.08
N SER A 62 1.95 14.23 3.84
CA SER A 62 0.52 14.45 3.60
C SER A 62 0.11 14.33 2.13
N LYS A 63 1.06 14.44 1.18
CA LYS A 63 0.79 14.52 -0.27
C LYS A 63 -0.14 13.45 -0.80
N PHE A 64 -0.01 12.19 -0.39
CA PHE A 64 -0.87 11.13 -0.93
C PHE A 64 -2.31 11.31 -0.47
N LEU A 65 -2.54 11.53 0.82
CA LEU A 65 -3.87 11.72 1.39
C LEU A 65 -4.55 13.00 0.87
N GLU A 66 -3.77 14.04 0.57
CA GLU A 66 -4.28 15.28 -0.01
C GLU A 66 -4.56 15.14 -1.50
N ARG A 67 -3.60 14.65 -2.28
CA ARG A 67 -3.64 14.68 -3.75
C ARG A 67 -4.43 13.52 -4.35
N TRP A 68 -4.45 12.34 -3.71
CA TRP A 68 -5.17 11.19 -4.24
C TRP A 68 -6.65 11.49 -4.47
N PRO A 69 -7.44 11.89 -3.44
CA PRO A 69 -8.86 12.17 -3.62
C PRO A 69 -9.13 13.40 -4.49
N THR A 70 -8.26 14.41 -4.44
CA THR A 70 -8.52 15.72 -5.08
C THR A 70 -8.02 15.83 -6.53
N VAL A 71 -6.91 15.15 -6.87
CA VAL A 71 -6.25 15.29 -8.17
C VAL A 71 -6.28 14.00 -8.97
N PHE A 72 -6.02 12.85 -8.33
CA PHE A 72 -5.74 11.61 -9.06
C PHE A 72 -6.94 10.70 -9.23
N LYS A 73 -7.74 10.47 -8.19
CA LYS A 73 -8.80 9.44 -8.16
C LYS A 73 -9.71 9.49 -9.38
N GLN A 74 -10.32 10.65 -9.64
CA GLN A 74 -11.22 10.82 -10.79
C GLN A 74 -10.49 10.66 -12.13
N LYS A 75 -9.29 11.23 -12.26
CA LYS A 75 -8.50 11.09 -13.50
C LYS A 75 -8.12 9.64 -13.78
N VAL A 76 -7.75 8.87 -12.75
CA VAL A 76 -7.43 7.43 -12.85
C VAL A 76 -8.66 6.63 -13.29
N ILE A 77 -9.83 6.89 -12.72
CA ILE A 77 -11.09 6.26 -13.12
C ILE A 77 -11.40 6.55 -14.60
N GLN A 78 -11.38 7.83 -15.00
CA GLN A 78 -11.66 8.22 -16.40
C GLN A 78 -10.65 7.61 -17.37
N LEU A 79 -9.37 7.54 -16.98
CA LEU A 79 -8.35 6.94 -17.81
C LEU A 79 -8.57 5.45 -18.01
N SER A 80 -9.03 4.77 -16.96
CA SER A 80 -9.27 3.32 -16.97
C SER A 80 -10.41 2.93 -17.90
N LYS A 81 -11.41 3.80 -18.08
CA LYS A 81 -12.49 3.63 -19.08
C LYS A 81 -12.00 3.62 -20.52
N THR A 82 -10.78 4.09 -20.79
CA THR A 82 -10.18 4.07 -22.14
C THR A 82 -9.47 2.75 -22.46
N LEU A 83 -9.34 1.84 -21.49
CA LEU A 83 -8.71 0.54 -21.69
C LEU A 83 -9.67 -0.45 -22.37
N PRO A 84 -9.15 -1.52 -23.00
CA PRO A 84 -9.98 -2.61 -23.48
C PRO A 84 -10.83 -3.20 -22.35
N THR A 85 -12.14 -3.23 -22.58
CA THR A 85 -13.13 -3.66 -21.60
C THR A 85 -13.01 -5.15 -21.25
N SER A 86 -13.09 -5.46 -19.96
CA SER A 86 -13.29 -6.80 -19.41
C SER A 86 -14.25 -6.72 -18.22
N ALA A 87 -14.97 -7.81 -17.93
CA ALA A 87 -15.91 -7.84 -16.80
C ALA A 87 -15.23 -7.46 -15.46
N GLU A 88 -14.00 -7.94 -15.25
CA GLU A 88 -13.20 -7.59 -14.05
C GLU A 88 -12.91 -6.08 -13.98
N LEU A 89 -12.57 -5.45 -15.11
CA LEU A 89 -12.26 -4.03 -15.15
C LEU A 89 -13.53 -3.17 -15.00
N GLU A 90 -14.65 -3.57 -15.60
CA GLU A 90 -15.94 -2.89 -15.45
C GLU A 90 -16.42 -2.90 -14.01
N GLU A 91 -16.36 -4.06 -13.34
CA GLU A 91 -16.69 -4.18 -11.92
C GLU A 91 -15.80 -3.27 -11.07
N LEU A 92 -14.48 -3.27 -11.33
CA LEU A 92 -13.55 -2.43 -10.58
C LEU A 92 -13.79 -0.93 -10.79
N ILE A 93 -14.10 -0.50 -12.01
CA ILE A 93 -14.47 0.89 -12.32
C ILE A 93 -15.75 1.28 -11.58
N TYR A 94 -16.77 0.43 -11.59
CA TYR A 94 -18.03 0.65 -10.87
C TYR A 94 -17.79 0.90 -9.37
N TRP A 95 -17.00 0.03 -8.71
CA TRP A 95 -16.65 0.22 -7.30
C TRP A 95 -15.84 1.50 -7.07
N ALA A 96 -14.90 1.82 -7.97
CA ALA A 96 -14.08 3.02 -7.87
C ALA A 96 -14.92 4.31 -8.01
N GLU A 97 -15.98 4.30 -8.81
CA GLU A 97 -16.91 5.42 -8.95
C GLU A 97 -17.79 5.63 -7.71
N GLY A 98 -17.99 4.58 -6.92
CA GLY A 98 -18.87 4.63 -5.75
C GLY A 98 -20.33 4.85 -6.14
N ALA A 99 -20.72 4.46 -7.36
CA ALA A 99 -22.10 4.44 -7.80
C ALA A 99 -22.82 3.37 -6.97
N SER A 100 -23.55 3.78 -5.95
CA SER A 100 -24.44 2.91 -5.18
C SER A 100 -25.87 3.41 -5.39
N ASP A 101 -26.55 2.88 -6.39
CA ASP A 101 -28.00 2.91 -6.40
C ASP A 101 -28.49 1.85 -5.39
N GLU A 102 -29.39 2.24 -4.49
CA GLU A 102 -29.82 1.43 -3.34
C GLU A 102 -30.50 0.11 -3.73
N GLU A 103 -30.93 -0.04 -4.99
CA GLU A 103 -31.72 -1.18 -5.49
C GLU A 103 -30.87 -2.30 -6.14
N ASP A 104 -29.65 -2.03 -6.61
CA ASP A 104 -28.75 -3.04 -7.24
C ASP A 104 -27.90 -3.82 -6.23
N LEU A 105 -28.06 -3.50 -4.95
CA LEU A 105 -27.26 -4.07 -3.86
C LEU A 105 -27.58 -5.57 -3.67
N GLU A 106 -28.82 -6.03 -3.67
CA GLU A 106 -29.15 -7.36 -3.12
C GLU A 106 -28.52 -8.61 -3.79
N GLN A 107 -28.03 -8.54 -5.03
CA GLN A 107 -27.39 -9.70 -5.70
C GLN A 107 -25.88 -9.56 -5.97
N THR A 108 -25.31 -8.35 -5.91
CA THR A 108 -23.87 -8.08 -6.22
C THR A 108 -23.02 -7.77 -4.97
N LEU A 109 -23.67 -7.75 -3.80
CA LEU A 109 -23.21 -7.23 -2.48
C LEU A 109 -21.96 -7.83 -1.81
N ASN A 110 -21.23 -8.75 -2.45
CA ASN A 110 -20.22 -9.58 -1.76
C ASN A 110 -18.76 -9.49 -2.23
N SER A 111 -18.39 -8.81 -3.33
CA SER A 111 -17.06 -9.02 -3.96
C SER A 111 -16.10 -7.81 -4.02
N GLY A 112 -16.59 -6.58 -4.03
CA GLY A 112 -15.78 -5.39 -4.31
C GLY A 112 -15.10 -4.73 -3.12
N TRP A 113 -14.01 -4.02 -3.39
CA TRP A 113 -13.37 -3.10 -2.45
C TRP A 113 -14.11 -1.77 -2.35
N ASP A 114 -13.79 -0.97 -1.33
CA ASP A 114 -14.28 0.41 -1.29
C ASP A 114 -13.72 1.25 -2.45
N SER A 115 -14.36 2.41 -2.69
CA SER A 115 -14.06 3.28 -3.82
C SER A 115 -12.62 3.80 -3.85
N ASP A 116 -11.99 4.02 -2.70
CA ASP A 116 -10.60 4.48 -2.64
C ASP A 116 -9.64 3.36 -3.05
N LEU A 117 -9.77 2.18 -2.45
CA LEU A 117 -8.92 1.04 -2.78
C LEU A 117 -9.14 0.56 -4.21
N ALA A 118 -10.39 0.51 -4.68
CA ALA A 118 -10.70 0.20 -6.06
C ALA A 118 -10.00 1.16 -7.03
N SER A 119 -10.04 2.48 -6.75
CA SER A 119 -9.35 3.48 -7.56
C SER A 119 -7.83 3.30 -7.58
N ILE A 120 -7.22 2.84 -6.48
CA ILE A 120 -5.79 2.54 -6.41
C ILE A 120 -5.47 1.29 -7.23
N ILE A 121 -6.29 0.24 -7.13
CA ILE A 121 -6.10 -1.02 -7.88
C ILE A 121 -6.21 -0.79 -9.40
N LEU A 122 -6.99 0.20 -9.85
CA LEU A 122 -7.02 0.60 -11.27
C LEU A 122 -5.64 0.99 -11.82
N LEU A 123 -4.70 1.45 -10.97
CA LEU A 123 -3.32 1.68 -11.41
C LEU A 123 -2.64 0.42 -11.92
N LEU A 124 -2.99 -0.77 -11.43
CA LEU A 124 -2.44 -2.04 -11.91
C LEU A 124 -2.91 -2.39 -13.33
N HIS A 125 -4.07 -1.86 -13.74
CA HIS A 125 -4.55 -1.97 -15.12
C HIS A 125 -3.91 -0.91 -16.03
N LEU A 126 -3.75 0.31 -15.53
CA LEU A 126 -3.13 1.41 -16.27
C LEU A 126 -1.62 1.20 -16.44
N ILE A 127 -0.96 0.68 -15.43
CA ILE A 127 0.49 0.51 -15.33
C ILE A 127 0.79 -0.96 -14.98
N PRO A 128 0.61 -1.89 -15.92
CA PRO A 128 0.79 -3.32 -15.65
C PRO A 128 2.23 -3.63 -15.21
N PRO A 129 2.44 -4.74 -14.49
CA PRO A 129 3.76 -5.21 -14.13
C PRO A 129 4.66 -5.30 -15.36
N ALA A 130 5.93 -4.89 -15.24
CA ALA A 130 6.87 -5.00 -16.35
C ALA A 130 7.03 -6.49 -16.75
N CYS A 131 7.02 -6.79 -18.06
CA CYS A 131 7.24 -8.13 -18.56
C CYS A 131 8.57 -8.67 -18.01
N GLN A 132 8.53 -9.83 -17.31
CA GLN A 132 9.69 -10.48 -16.70
C GLN A 132 10.61 -11.15 -17.75
N GLY A 133 11.10 -10.38 -18.72
CA GLY A 133 12.07 -10.81 -19.73
C GLY A 133 11.64 -12.04 -20.56
N ARG A 134 12.57 -12.56 -21.38
CA ARG A 134 12.34 -13.74 -22.23
C ARG A 134 12.15 -15.05 -21.44
N LYS A 135 12.46 -15.09 -20.13
CA LYS A 135 12.49 -16.34 -19.33
C LYS A 135 11.16 -16.68 -18.63
N ARG A 136 10.19 -15.76 -18.58
CA ARG A 136 8.84 -16.03 -18.07
C ARG A 136 7.80 -15.47 -19.05
N PRO A 137 7.32 -16.29 -20.01
CA PRO A 137 6.30 -15.88 -20.95
C PRO A 137 4.93 -15.92 -20.24
N GLY A 138 4.64 -14.92 -19.42
CA GLY A 138 3.34 -14.76 -18.79
C GLY A 138 3.13 -13.29 -18.48
N LYS A 139 2.16 -12.65 -19.15
CA LYS A 139 1.66 -11.34 -18.73
C LYS A 139 0.94 -11.54 -17.41
N VAL A 140 1.52 -11.05 -16.31
CA VAL A 140 0.85 -11.06 -15.00
C VAL A 140 -0.34 -10.11 -15.08
N SER A 141 -1.54 -10.59 -14.73
CA SER A 141 -2.74 -9.76 -14.76
C SER A 141 -2.77 -8.77 -13.59
N ALA A 142 -3.54 -7.69 -13.74
CA ALA A 142 -3.76 -6.74 -12.65
C ALA A 142 -4.37 -7.43 -11.41
N SER A 143 -5.32 -8.36 -11.60
CA SER A 143 -5.94 -9.15 -10.53
C SER A 143 -4.99 -10.17 -9.88
N GLN A 144 -3.90 -10.59 -10.57
CA GLN A 144 -2.80 -11.32 -9.93
C GLN A 144 -1.91 -10.39 -9.11
N ALA A 145 -1.60 -9.20 -9.62
CA ALA A 145 -0.80 -8.20 -8.92
C ALA A 145 -1.51 -7.69 -7.65
N GLU A 146 -2.83 -7.54 -7.67
CA GLU A 146 -3.66 -7.12 -6.52
C GLU A 146 -3.42 -8.00 -5.28
N LYS A 147 -3.23 -9.31 -5.46
CA LYS A 147 -2.99 -10.26 -4.36
C LYS A 147 -1.66 -10.01 -3.64
N HIS A 148 -0.73 -9.29 -4.26
CA HIS A 148 0.50 -8.84 -3.63
C HIS A 148 0.34 -7.49 -2.92
N LEU A 149 -0.75 -6.77 -3.18
CA LEU A 149 -1.04 -5.47 -2.57
C LEU A 149 -1.91 -5.64 -1.33
N VAL A 150 -2.99 -6.40 -1.43
CA VAL A 150 -3.98 -6.52 -0.36
C VAL A 150 -4.59 -7.93 -0.30
N VAL A 151 -4.77 -8.43 0.92
CA VAL A 151 -5.38 -9.71 1.23
C VAL A 151 -6.56 -9.48 2.19
N PHE A 152 -7.74 -9.96 1.82
CA PHE A 152 -8.92 -9.90 2.67
C PHE A 152 -9.01 -11.11 3.62
N LYS A 153 -9.39 -10.86 4.87
CA LYS A 153 -9.80 -11.88 5.84
C LYS A 153 -11.11 -11.48 6.50
N LYS A 154 -12.01 -12.46 6.66
CA LYS A 154 -13.27 -12.25 7.36
C LYS A 154 -13.02 -12.02 8.85
N SER A 155 -13.74 -11.10 9.46
CA SER A 155 -13.75 -10.88 10.91
C SER A 155 -13.96 -12.19 11.66
N GLY A 156 -13.18 -12.40 12.73
CA GLY A 156 -13.14 -13.65 13.49
C GLY A 156 -12.08 -14.64 13.00
N THR A 157 -11.43 -14.40 11.86
CA THR A 157 -10.25 -15.19 11.45
C THR A 157 -9.03 -14.80 12.29
N SER A 158 -8.26 -15.78 12.74
CA SER A 158 -7.00 -15.52 13.44
C SER A 158 -5.97 -14.91 12.50
N ILE A 159 -5.48 -13.72 12.85
CA ILE A 159 -4.36 -13.08 12.14
C ILE A 159 -3.09 -13.94 12.28
N GLN A 160 -2.91 -14.57 13.44
CA GLN A 160 -1.74 -15.42 13.70
C GLN A 160 -1.71 -16.64 12.78
N GLU A 161 -2.86 -17.29 12.56
CA GLU A 161 -2.94 -18.44 11.63
C GLU A 161 -2.58 -18.02 10.19
N HIS A 162 -2.98 -16.83 9.77
CA HIS A 162 -2.59 -16.29 8.46
C HIS A 162 -1.08 -16.07 8.38
N VAL A 163 -0.48 -15.51 9.43
CA VAL A 163 0.97 -15.29 9.53
C VAL A 163 1.75 -16.60 9.54
N ASP A 164 1.28 -17.60 10.28
CA ASP A 164 1.93 -18.89 10.41
C ASP A 164 1.90 -19.68 9.08
N ALA A 165 0.85 -19.49 8.28
CA ALA A 165 0.72 -20.08 6.95
C ALA A 165 1.70 -19.49 5.90
N ILE A 166 2.32 -18.35 6.18
CA ILE A 166 3.30 -17.73 5.28
C ILE A 166 4.56 -18.62 5.25
N SER A 167 4.83 -19.21 4.09
CA SER A 167 5.94 -20.16 3.93
C SER A 167 7.28 -19.51 3.57
N SER A 168 7.26 -18.31 2.99
CA SER A 168 8.46 -17.58 2.56
C SER A 168 8.39 -16.11 3.00
N SER A 169 9.55 -15.45 3.10
CA SER A 169 9.60 -13.98 3.22
C SER A 169 8.79 -13.35 2.07
N THR A 170 8.05 -12.30 2.40
CA THR A 170 7.21 -11.57 1.45
C THR A 170 7.47 -10.08 1.62
N GLN A 171 7.49 -9.35 0.49
CA GLN A 171 7.40 -7.89 0.52
C GLN A 171 6.12 -7.44 1.23
N PRO A 172 6.12 -6.24 1.84
CA PRO A 172 5.01 -5.83 2.68
C PRO A 172 3.72 -5.71 1.87
N TYR A 173 2.61 -6.16 2.44
CA TYR A 173 1.27 -6.06 1.86
C TYR A 173 0.23 -5.75 2.94
N LEU A 174 -0.95 -5.29 2.51
CA LEU A 174 -2.07 -5.02 3.41
C LEU A 174 -2.87 -6.29 3.71
N LEU A 175 -3.12 -6.54 4.99
CA LEU A 175 -4.13 -7.47 5.47
C LEU A 175 -5.37 -6.69 5.90
N ALA A 176 -6.44 -6.79 5.12
CA ALA A 176 -7.71 -6.13 5.38
C ALA A 176 -8.65 -7.08 6.12
N VAL A 177 -9.08 -6.71 7.33
CA VAL A 177 -9.98 -7.53 8.16
C VAL A 177 -11.34 -6.87 8.29
N GLY A 178 -12.40 -7.55 7.83
CA GLY A 178 -13.76 -6.98 7.77
C GLY A 178 -14.85 -8.04 7.64
N THR A 179 -16.12 -7.62 7.67
CA THR A 179 -17.25 -8.54 7.39
C THR A 179 -17.27 -8.98 5.93
N LYS A 180 -16.96 -8.05 5.03
CA LYS A 180 -16.84 -8.20 3.57
C LYS A 180 -15.82 -7.18 3.04
N ARG A 181 -15.39 -7.32 1.78
CA ARG A 181 -14.37 -6.44 1.17
C ARG A 181 -14.76 -4.96 1.12
N SER A 182 -16.06 -4.66 1.02
CA SER A 182 -16.61 -3.30 1.08
C SER A 182 -16.84 -2.79 2.51
N THR A 183 -16.56 -3.59 3.53
CA THR A 183 -16.77 -3.22 4.94
C THR A 183 -15.60 -3.74 5.79
N ILE A 184 -14.46 -3.07 5.64
CA ILE A 184 -13.24 -3.34 6.40
C ILE A 184 -13.28 -2.61 7.74
N HIS A 185 -12.90 -3.31 8.82
CA HIS A 185 -12.83 -2.74 10.17
C HIS A 185 -11.43 -2.30 10.54
N SER A 186 -10.40 -3.00 10.03
CA SER A 186 -9.01 -2.75 10.37
C SER A 186 -8.07 -3.23 9.27
N PHE A 187 -6.94 -2.53 9.15
CA PHE A 187 -5.85 -2.90 8.27
C PHE A 187 -4.58 -3.17 9.07
N PHE A 188 -3.77 -4.07 8.55
CA PHE A 188 -2.44 -4.38 9.05
C PHE A 188 -1.46 -4.45 7.88
N ILE A 189 -0.20 -4.11 8.12
CA ILE A 189 0.89 -4.38 7.19
C ILE A 189 1.55 -5.68 7.64
N VAL A 190 1.65 -6.65 6.73
CA VAL A 190 2.33 -7.92 6.98
C VAL A 190 3.67 -7.91 6.27
N LEU A 191 4.75 -8.11 7.01
CA LEU A 191 6.13 -8.16 6.51
C LEU A 191 6.90 -9.23 7.29
N ASP A 192 7.53 -10.18 6.60
CA ASP A 192 8.38 -11.22 7.21
C ASP A 192 7.77 -11.92 8.44
N LYS A 193 6.51 -12.35 8.31
CA LYS A 193 5.70 -12.97 9.38
C LYS A 193 5.49 -12.08 10.60
N GLN A 194 5.76 -10.79 10.49
CA GLN A 194 5.40 -9.78 11.47
C GLN A 194 4.15 -9.04 11.01
N VAL A 195 3.37 -8.59 11.99
CA VAL A 195 2.14 -7.82 11.77
C VAL A 195 2.32 -6.47 12.39
N ILE A 196 2.10 -5.43 11.60
CA ILE A 196 2.18 -4.03 12.02
C ILE A 196 0.77 -3.44 11.90
N PRO A 197 0.15 -2.99 13.00
CA PRO A 197 -1.19 -2.42 12.93
C PRO A 197 -1.18 -1.04 12.28
N CYS A 198 -2.03 -0.83 11.28
CA CYS A 198 -2.23 0.50 10.71
C CYS A 198 -2.92 1.43 11.72
N LYS A 199 -2.57 2.71 11.67
CA LYS A 199 -3.27 3.77 12.42
C LYS A 199 -4.63 4.05 11.81
N SER A 200 -4.70 4.16 10.48
CA SER A 200 -5.94 4.42 9.76
C SER A 200 -6.83 3.17 9.68
N ALA A 201 -8.14 3.39 9.74
CA ALA A 201 -9.15 2.40 9.42
C ALA A 201 -9.66 2.52 7.97
N SER A 202 -9.32 3.60 7.25
CA SER A 202 -9.63 3.75 5.82
C SER A 202 -8.61 3.04 4.96
N SER A 203 -9.05 2.51 3.82
CA SER A 203 -8.17 1.88 2.83
C SER A 203 -7.14 2.85 2.26
N LEU A 204 -7.53 4.11 2.03
CA LEU A 204 -6.64 5.16 1.55
C LEU A 204 -5.50 5.41 2.54
N GLY A 205 -5.82 5.54 3.84
CA GLY A 205 -4.80 5.72 4.88
C GLY A 205 -3.95 4.46 5.10
N ALA A 206 -4.53 3.27 4.98
CA ALA A 206 -3.78 2.03 5.07
C ALA A 206 -2.79 1.87 3.90
N PHE A 207 -3.17 2.26 2.68
CA PHE A 207 -2.27 2.26 1.54
C PHE A 207 -1.15 3.30 1.67
N ASP A 208 -1.46 4.50 2.17
CA ASP A 208 -0.45 5.51 2.53
C ASP A 208 0.57 4.95 3.52
N GLU A 209 0.11 4.31 4.60
CA GLU A 209 0.99 3.66 5.58
C GLU A 209 1.81 2.52 4.97
N LEU A 210 1.22 1.70 4.08
CA LEU A 210 1.95 0.65 3.35
C LEU A 210 3.07 1.24 2.49
N PHE A 211 2.79 2.31 1.74
CA PHE A 211 3.80 2.97 0.92
C PHE A 211 4.95 3.48 1.79
N LYS A 212 4.61 4.21 2.88
CA LYS A 212 5.59 4.76 3.82
C LYS A 212 6.45 3.67 4.48
N ALA A 213 5.87 2.50 4.74
CA ALA A 213 6.57 1.36 5.32
C ALA A 213 7.79 0.93 4.50
N HIS A 214 7.77 1.08 3.17
CA HIS A 214 8.90 0.72 2.33
C HIS A 214 10.14 1.56 2.63
N PHE A 215 9.96 2.86 2.89
CA PHE A 215 11.07 3.75 3.24
C PHE A 215 11.51 3.56 4.69
N VAL A 216 10.55 3.44 5.61
CA VAL A 216 10.81 3.33 7.06
C VAL A 216 11.47 2.00 7.43
N LEU A 217 11.12 0.92 6.74
CA LEU A 217 11.61 -0.44 7.01
C LEU A 217 12.65 -0.92 5.98
N GLY A 218 12.97 -0.11 4.96
CA GLY A 218 14.00 -0.44 3.97
C GLY A 218 13.62 -1.58 3.04
N THR A 219 12.33 -1.76 2.76
CA THR A 219 11.88 -2.87 1.90
C THR A 219 11.90 -2.48 0.43
N VAL A 220 12.22 -3.44 -0.43
CA VAL A 220 12.19 -3.25 -1.89
C VAL A 220 10.77 -3.44 -2.42
N TYR A 221 10.38 -2.68 -3.45
CA TYR A 221 9.06 -2.89 -4.05
C TYR A 221 8.93 -4.32 -4.62
N ASN A 222 7.79 -4.96 -4.33
CA ASN A 222 7.42 -6.19 -4.99
C ASN A 222 7.47 -6.00 -6.51
N GLN A 223 8.10 -6.93 -7.25
CA GLN A 223 8.26 -6.83 -8.70
C GLN A 223 6.91 -6.65 -9.44
N MET A 224 5.82 -7.22 -8.91
CA MET A 224 4.47 -7.10 -9.47
C MET A 224 3.85 -5.72 -9.24
N LEU A 225 4.31 -4.99 -8.21
CA LEU A 225 3.79 -3.67 -7.83
C LEU A 225 4.79 -2.56 -8.13
N HIS A 226 5.98 -2.89 -8.64
CA HIS A 226 7.09 -1.96 -8.78
C HIS A 226 6.71 -0.69 -9.56
N ASN A 227 6.11 -0.85 -10.75
CA ASN A 227 5.72 0.31 -11.56
C ASN A 227 4.64 1.16 -10.87
N MET A 228 3.70 0.55 -10.14
CA MET A 228 2.68 1.26 -9.38
C MET A 228 3.32 2.06 -8.25
N PHE A 229 4.20 1.45 -7.45
CA PHE A 229 4.86 2.15 -6.35
C PHE A 229 5.82 3.24 -6.84
N VAL A 230 6.54 3.02 -7.95
CA VAL A 230 7.36 4.06 -8.59
C VAL A 230 6.48 5.23 -9.04
N PHE A 231 5.31 4.96 -9.65
CA PHE A 231 4.36 6.02 -9.99
C PHE A 231 3.90 6.80 -8.75
N ILE A 232 3.50 6.10 -7.67
CA ILE A 232 3.10 6.74 -6.41
C ILE A 232 4.24 7.60 -5.83
N GLN A 233 5.46 7.05 -5.79
CA GLN A 233 6.65 7.73 -5.27
C GLN A 233 6.94 9.02 -6.02
N THR A 234 7.08 8.95 -7.35
CA THR A 234 7.57 10.09 -8.13
C THR A 234 6.46 11.05 -8.56
N THR A 235 5.22 10.58 -8.70
CA THR A 235 4.10 11.39 -9.22
C THR A 235 3.20 11.94 -8.12
N VAL A 236 2.93 11.14 -7.08
CA VAL A 236 2.01 11.52 -6.00
C VAL A 236 2.77 12.15 -4.84
N TYR A 237 3.83 11.50 -4.33
CA TYR A 237 4.67 12.05 -3.25
C TYR A 237 5.76 13.02 -3.75
N ASN A 238 6.10 12.99 -5.04
CA ASN A 238 7.23 13.73 -5.61
C ASN A 238 8.58 13.42 -4.92
N ILE A 239 8.79 12.16 -4.51
CA ILE A 239 10.05 11.70 -3.92
C ILE A 239 10.97 11.21 -5.05
N ASP A 240 12.25 11.61 -4.99
CA ASP A 240 13.33 11.17 -5.89
C ASP A 240 13.01 11.29 -7.39
N VAL A 241 12.25 12.34 -7.75
CA VAL A 241 11.93 12.68 -9.14
C VAL A 241 13.23 12.87 -9.94
N GLY A 242 13.36 12.14 -11.05
CA GLY A 242 14.55 12.16 -11.91
C GLY A 242 15.73 11.32 -11.39
N LYS A 243 15.64 10.72 -10.20
CA LYS A 243 16.65 9.79 -9.67
C LYS A 243 16.23 8.33 -9.80
N VAL A 244 14.95 8.04 -9.60
CA VAL A 244 14.41 6.67 -9.78
C VAL A 244 14.20 6.40 -11.26
N HIS A 245 14.61 5.22 -11.71
CA HIS A 245 14.34 4.78 -13.07
C HIS A 245 12.85 4.50 -13.26
N GLU A 246 12.22 5.21 -14.19
CA GLU A 246 10.82 5.03 -14.55
C GLU A 246 10.68 4.31 -15.88
N THR A 247 9.73 3.39 -15.97
CA THR A 247 9.41 2.78 -17.26
C THR A 247 8.69 3.77 -18.17
N PRO A 248 8.78 3.62 -19.51
CA PRO A 248 8.06 4.48 -20.45
C PRO A 248 6.55 4.54 -20.15
N ARG A 249 5.97 3.43 -19.67
CA ARG A 249 4.55 3.38 -19.30
C ARG A 249 4.22 4.23 -18.08
N VAL A 250 5.08 4.23 -17.05
CA VAL A 250 4.91 5.12 -15.88
C VAL A 250 4.96 6.59 -16.32
N ALA A 251 5.93 6.94 -17.16
CA ALA A 251 6.08 8.30 -17.68
C ALA A 251 4.87 8.75 -18.53
N GLU A 252 4.35 7.87 -19.40
CA GLU A 252 3.15 8.11 -20.20
C GLU A 252 1.92 8.36 -19.31
N ILE A 253 1.67 7.48 -18.34
CA ILE A 253 0.50 7.60 -17.45
C ILE A 253 0.60 8.86 -16.58
N ARG A 254 1.80 9.19 -16.07
CA ARG A 254 2.03 10.48 -15.39
C ARG A 254 1.66 11.66 -16.30
N ALA A 255 2.13 11.68 -17.54
CA ALA A 255 1.83 12.78 -18.46
C ALA A 255 0.31 12.89 -18.70
N ARG A 256 -0.40 11.77 -18.86
CA ARG A 256 -1.87 11.77 -19.06
C ARG A 256 -2.65 12.21 -17.83
N LEU A 257 -2.13 11.99 -16.62
CA LEU A 257 -2.81 12.36 -15.37
C LEU A 257 -2.46 13.77 -14.88
N LEU A 258 -1.29 14.32 -15.25
CA LEU A 258 -0.87 15.66 -14.84
C LEU A 258 -1.23 16.77 -15.85
N ASN A 259 -1.49 16.40 -17.10
CA ASN A 259 -2.11 17.30 -18.08
C ASN A 259 -3.65 17.34 -17.91
#